data_AF-A0A7W1J9Z0-F1
#
_entry.id   AF-A0A7W1J9Z0-F1
#
_cell.length_a   1.000
_cell.length_b   1.000
_cell.length_c   1.000
_cell.angle_alpha   90.00
_cell.angle_beta   90.00
_cell.angle_gamma   90.00
#
_symmetry.space_group_name_H-M   'P 1'
#
loop_
_entity.id
_entity.type
_entity.pdbx_description
1 polymer ?
#
loop_
_entity_poly.entity_id
_entity_poly.type
_entity_poly.pdbx_seq_one_letter_code
_entity_poly.pdbx_strand_id
1 'polypeptide(L)' 'MAVTRCVCYRMTFAELRELARANDWTTVAQLSLATHCGMGCGGCRPYLQAMLDTGATCFAVRQGDQPPQPAAPEPWDL' A
#
# COMPACT_ATOMS: atom_id res chain seq x y z
N MET A 1 -6.46 10.23 9.73
CA MET A 1 -5.28 10.33 8.83
C MET A 1 -4.79 8.95 8.46
N ALA A 2 -5.23 8.46 7.32
CA ALA A 2 -4.83 7.16 6.82
C ALA A 2 -3.87 7.25 5.62
N VAL A 3 -3.02 6.24 5.49
CA VAL A 3 -2.18 6.03 4.32
C VAL A 3 -2.91 5.09 3.38
N THR A 4 -3.32 5.63 2.24
CA THR A 4 -4.12 4.91 1.23
C THR A 4 -3.45 4.84 -0.14
N ARG A 5 -2.28 5.48 -0.32
CA ARG A 5 -1.63 5.61 -1.63
C ARG A 5 -0.12 5.81 -1.54
N CYS A 6 0.56 5.45 -2.62
CA CYS A 6 1.92 5.90 -2.88
C CYS A 6 1.89 7.37 -3.34
N VAL A 7 2.52 8.28 -2.59
CA VAL A 7 2.54 9.71 -2.96
C VAL A 7 3.46 10.03 -4.14
N CYS A 8 4.52 9.23 -4.35
CA CYS A 8 5.46 9.45 -5.46
C CYS A 8 4.81 9.20 -6.81
N TYR A 9 4.08 8.09 -6.94
CA TYR A 9 3.45 7.67 -8.19
C TYR A 9 1.93 7.89 -8.20
N ARG A 10 1.37 8.46 -7.13
CA ARG A 10 -0.05 8.80 -6.95
C ARG A 10 -1.04 7.63 -7.12
N MET A 11 -0.57 6.39 -6.98
CA MET A 11 -1.42 5.19 -7.06
C MET A 11 -1.95 4.79 -5.68
N THR A 12 -3.23 4.48 -5.60
CA THR A 12 -3.89 4.00 -4.38
C THR A 12 -3.59 2.53 -4.11
N PHE A 13 -3.63 2.12 -2.84
CA PHE A 13 -3.50 0.72 -2.47
C PHE A 13 -4.70 -0.11 -2.97
N ALA A 14 -5.87 0.50 -3.16
CA ALA A 14 -7.00 -0.17 -3.80
C ALA A 14 -6.69 -0.56 -5.25
N GLU A 15 -6.19 0.39 -6.06
CA GLU A 15 -5.78 0.11 -7.44
C GLU A 15 -4.64 -0.92 -7.48
N LEU A 16 -3.64 -0.78 -6.61
CA LEU A 16 -2.50 -1.70 -6.56
C LEU A 16 -2.91 -3.12 -6.13
N ARG A 17 -3.88 -3.25 -5.21
CA ARG A 17 -4.44 -4.55 -4.81
C ARG A 17 -5.18 -5.22 -5.96
N GLU A 18 -5.99 -4.48 -6.71
CA GLU A 18 -6.71 -5.03 -7.86
C GLU A 18 -5.74 -5.48 -8.95
N LEU A 19 -4.70 -4.68 -9.23
CA LEU A 19 -3.63 -5.07 -10.15
C LEU A 19 -2.88 -6.33 -9.68
N ALA A 20 -2.57 -6.41 -8.38
CA ALA A 20 -1.91 -7.58 -7.81
C ALA A 20 -2.77 -8.84 -7.96
N ARG A 21 -4.08 -8.74 -7.70
CA ARG A 21 -5.03 -9.84 -7.88
C ARG A 21 -5.18 -10.25 -9.33
N ALA A 22 -5.28 -9.29 -10.25
CA ALA A 22 -5.46 -9.57 -11.68
C ALA A 22 -4.23 -10.23 -12.33
N ASN A 23 -3.04 -10.07 -11.73
CA ASN A 23 -1.77 -10.60 -12.27
C ASN A 23 -1.10 -11.63 -11.34
N ASP A 24 -1.81 -12.11 -10.32
CA ASP A 24 -1.30 -13.06 -9.31
C ASP A 24 0.03 -12.63 -8.65
N TRP A 25 0.22 -11.33 -8.42
CA TRP A 25 1.40 -10.81 -7.73
C TRP A 25 1.29 -11.06 -6.23
N THR A 26 2.23 -11.82 -5.69
CA THR A 26 2.27 -12.20 -4.27
C THR A 26 3.38 -11.50 -3.50
N THR A 27 4.23 -10.73 -4.19
CA THR A 27 5.39 -10.06 -3.59
C THR A 27 5.42 -8.58 -3.92
N VAL A 28 5.93 -7.78 -2.97
CA VAL A 28 6.15 -6.33 -3.20
C VAL A 28 7.10 -6.09 -4.37
N ALA A 29 8.08 -6.98 -4.60
CA ALA A 29 9.00 -6.87 -5.72
C ALA A 29 8.29 -6.94 -7.08
N GLN A 30 7.42 -7.92 -7.29
CA GLN A 30 6.62 -8.04 -8.52
C GLN A 30 5.75 -6.80 -8.74
N LEU A 31 5.04 -6.37 -7.70
CA LEU A 31 4.20 -5.18 -7.74
C LEU A 31 5.01 -3.91 -8.02
N SER A 32 6.17 -3.78 -7.39
CA SER A 32 7.06 -2.62 -7.58
C SER A 32 7.60 -2.57 -9.00
N LEU A 33 8.02 -3.70 -9.57
CA LEU A 33 8.53 -3.77 -10.94
C LEU A 33 7.49 -3.31 -11.96
N ALA A 34 6.22 -3.67 -11.76
CA ALA A 34 5.15 -3.29 -12.67
C ALA A 34 4.67 -1.83 -12.46
N THR A 35 4.55 -1.37 -11.21
CA THR A 35 3.86 -0.12 -10.87
C THR A 35 4.78 1.01 -10.42
N HIS A 36 6.07 0.71 -10.23
CA HIS A 36 7.10 1.58 -9.68
C HIS A 36 6.87 2.01 -8.22
N CYS A 37 5.70 1.70 -7.64
CA CYS A 37 5.40 1.92 -6.23
C CYS A 37 6.38 1.13 -5.36
N GLY A 38 6.95 1.78 -4.35
CA GLY A 38 8.00 1.19 -3.52
C GLY A 38 9.43 1.40 -4.03
N MET A 39 9.63 1.98 -5.23
CA MET A 39 10.96 2.32 -5.76
C MET A 39 11.33 3.81 -5.68
N GLY A 40 10.36 4.69 -5.42
CA GLY A 40 10.59 6.13 -5.25
C GLY A 40 11.20 6.46 -3.88
N CYS A 41 10.43 7.13 -3.00
CA CYS A 41 10.88 7.42 -1.64
C CYS A 41 10.98 6.18 -0.73
N GLY A 42 10.45 5.03 -1.15
CA GLY A 42 10.41 3.79 -0.38
C GLY A 42 9.42 3.77 0.80
N GLY A 43 8.84 4.91 1.21
CA GLY A 43 7.96 5.00 2.38
C GLY A 43 6.67 4.17 2.31
N CYS A 44 6.19 3.86 1.09
CA CYS A 44 5.01 3.01 0.90
C CYS A 44 5.30 1.50 0.98
N ARG A 45 6.57 1.06 0.91
CA ARG A 45 6.95 -0.37 0.95
C ARG A 45 6.32 -1.18 2.10
N PRO A 46 6.38 -0.74 3.38
CA PRO A 46 5.79 -1.51 4.47
C PRO A 46 4.26 -1.63 4.34
N TYR A 47 3.61 -0.64 3.72
CA TYR A 47 2.17 -0.66 3.47
C TYR A 47 1.80 -1.58 2.31
N LEU A 48 2.63 -1.64 1.26
CA LEU A 48 2.46 -2.59 0.16
C LEU A 48 2.59 -4.03 0.65
N GLN A 49 3.53 -4.29 1.55
CA GLN A 49 3.66 -5.60 2.18
C GLN A 49 2.41 -5.94 3.00
N ALA A 50 2.00 -5.05 3.91
CA ALA A 50 0.80 -5.25 4.71
C ALA A 50 -0.48 -5.40 3.86
N MET A 51 -0.56 -4.71 2.72
CA MET A 51 -1.66 -4.85 1.75
C MET A 51 -1.69 -6.24 1.11
N LEU A 52 -0.54 -6.80 0.74
CA LEU A 52 -0.47 -8.16 0.21
C LEU A 52 -0.80 -9.21 1.28
N ASP A 53 -0.33 -9.00 2.52
CA ASP A 53 -0.52 -9.96 3.62
C ASP A 53 -1.96 -9.97 4.16
N THR A 54 -2.59 -8.80 4.30
CA THR A 54 -3.90 -8.65 4.94
C THR A 54 -5.04 -8.37 3.95
N GLY A 55 -4.71 -7.95 2.73
CA GLY A 55 -5.65 -7.37 1.79
C GLY A 55 -6.08 -5.93 2.10
N ALA A 56 -5.78 -5.36 3.27
CA ALA A 56 -6.24 -4.00 3.58
C ALA A 56 -5.65 -2.96 2.60
N THR A 57 -6.42 -1.92 2.30
CA THR A 57 -6.03 -0.83 1.39
C THR A 57 -5.96 0.53 2.08
N CYS A 58 -6.20 0.54 3.38
CA CYS A 58 -6.21 1.71 4.23
C CYS A 58 -5.48 1.36 5.53
N PHE A 59 -4.48 2.16 5.89
CA PHE A 59 -3.61 1.88 7.03
C PHE A 59 -3.40 3.13 7.89
N ALA A 60 -3.26 2.94 9.20
CA ALA A 60 -2.78 4.00 10.07
C ALA A 60 -1.32 4.35 9.72
N VAL A 61 -0.93 5.60 9.97
CA VAL A 61 0.47 6.03 9.82
C VAL A 61 1.34 5.17 10.72
N ARG A 62 2.33 4.49 10.12
CA ARG A 62 3.28 3.61 10.81
C ARG A 62 3.99 4.35 11.93
N GLN A 63 3.95 3.79 13.14
CA GLN A 63 4.64 4.30 14.31
C GLN A 63 5.89 3.46 14.58
N GLY A 64 7.08 4.07 14.51
CA GLY A 64 8.35 3.39 14.74
C GLY A 64 8.63 2.24 13.76
N ASP A 65 9.05 1.10 14.30
CA ASP A 65 9.41 -0.12 13.55
C ASP A 65 8.22 -1.10 13.38
N GLN A 66 7.06 -0.79 13.97
CA GLN A 66 5.92 -1.71 13.90
C GLN A 66 5.32 -1.75 12.48
N PRO A 67 4.80 -2.91 12.03
CA PRO A 67 4.07 -2.99 10.77
C PRO A 67 2.85 -2.05 10.78
N PRO A 68 2.53 -1.43 9.63
CA PRO A 68 1.35 -0.58 9.53
C PRO A 68 0.08 -1.41 9.76
N GLN A 69 -0.82 -0.90 10.60
CA GLN A 69 -2.06 -1.57 10.95
C GLN A 69 -3.20 -1.13 10.02
N PRO A 70 -4.05 -2.06 9.55
CA PRO A 70 -5.27 -1.72 8.84
C PRO A 70 -6.12 -0.73 9.66
N ALA A 71 -6.60 0.32 9.01
CA ALA A 71 -7.48 1.32 9.63
C ALA A 71 -8.71 1.52 8.75
N ALA A 72 -9.85 1.82 9.38
CA ALA A 72 -11.01 2.29 8.64
C ALA A 72 -10.71 3.70 8.10
N PRO A 73 -11.01 4.00 6.82
CA PRO A 73 -10.93 5.37 6.33
C PRO A 73 -11.94 6.23 7.09
N GLU A 74 -11.49 7.36 7.61
CA GLU A 74 -12.38 8.33 8.26
C GLU A 74 -13.14 9.13 7.19
N PRO A 75 -14.31 9.71 7.49
CA PRO A 75 -15.13 10.42 6.49
C PRO A 75 -14.42 11.59 5.79
N TRP A 76 -13.36 12.14 6.38
CA TRP A 76 -12.54 13.22 5.82
C TRP A 76 -11.32 12.74 5.03
N ASP A 77 -11.06 11.44 5.00
CA ASP A 77 -9.97 10.83 4.22
C ASP A 77 -10.45 10.36 2.80
N LEU A 78 -11.72 10.62 2.44
CA LEU A 78 -12.37 10.31 1.16
C LEU A 78 -12.46 11.51 0.21
#